data_AF-A0A7J2MG17-F1
#
_entry.id   AF-A0A7J2MG17-F1
#
_cell.length_a   1.000
_cell.length_b   1.000
_cell.length_c   1.000
_cell.angle_alpha   90.00
_cell.angle_beta   90.00
_cell.angle_gamma   90.00
#
_symmetry.space_group_name_H-M   'P 1'
#
loop_
_entity.id
_entity.type
_entity.pdbx_description
1 polymer ?
#
loop_
_entity_poly.entity_id
_entity_poly.type
_entity_poly.pdbx_seq_one_letter_code
_entity_poly.pdbx_strand_id
1 'polypeptide(L)'
;MIRDNLFDFWFNFVHRHRERIERGDSVLQESDLSGYFGKRFEILVRDDLFNHIPASNRFDRIGTWWHRDKEIDLVALNRDSREILFIECKWKTMSFRDAKRELGRLEGKSEHVLWDSNRKDFGLIAKSIDKKEDLRELGYLVVDLEDFRSLIPGVPRTPET
;
A
#
# COMPACT_ATOMS: atom_id res chain seq x y z
N MET A 1 3.73 -18.54 5.07
CA MET A 1 4.99 -19.25 4.78
C MET A 1 6.13 -18.32 5.20
N ILE A 2 6.76 -18.57 6.35
CA ILE A 2 7.93 -17.82 6.88
C ILE A 2 9.18 -18.38 6.18
N ARG A 3 9.23 -18.19 4.87
CA ARG A 3 10.39 -18.50 4.01
C ARG A 3 10.43 -17.36 2.99
N ASP A 4 11.15 -16.27 3.21
CA ASP A 4 12.13 -16.04 4.23
C ASP A 4 12.38 -14.52 4.26
N ASN A 5 11.55 -13.78 4.99
CA ASN A 5 11.66 -12.31 5.04
C ASN A 5 13.05 -11.87 5.53
N LEU A 6 13.74 -12.74 6.28
CA LEU A 6 15.09 -12.53 6.75
C LEU A 6 16.12 -12.79 5.65
N PHE A 7 15.98 -13.83 4.82
CA PHE A 7 16.86 -14.04 3.66
C PHE A 7 16.59 -13.05 2.53
N ASP A 8 15.34 -12.67 2.26
CA ASP A 8 15.00 -11.62 1.30
C ASP A 8 15.61 -10.28 1.72
N PHE A 9 15.52 -9.96 3.01
CA PHE A 9 16.22 -8.83 3.61
C PHE A 9 17.74 -9.03 3.49
N TRP A 10 18.30 -10.17 3.88
CA TRP A 10 19.74 -10.39 3.84
C TRP A 10 20.33 -10.27 2.43
N PHE A 11 19.67 -10.83 1.40
CA PHE A 11 20.14 -10.75 0.02
C PHE A 11 19.93 -9.37 -0.61
N ASN A 12 18.79 -8.73 -0.40
CA ASN A 12 18.51 -7.43 -1.02
C ASN A 12 19.14 -6.25 -0.27
N PHE A 13 19.39 -6.40 1.04
CA PHE A 13 19.85 -5.33 1.93
C PHE A 13 21.26 -5.56 2.45
N VAL A 14 21.51 -6.65 3.19
CA VAL A 14 22.81 -6.88 3.85
C VAL A 14 23.92 -7.16 2.82
N HIS A 15 23.64 -8.00 1.83
CA HIS A 15 24.61 -8.37 0.80
C HIS A 15 24.96 -7.19 -0.13
N ARG A 16 23.96 -6.41 -0.55
CA ARG A 16 24.14 -5.26 -1.45
C ARG A 16 24.96 -4.13 -0.81
N HIS A 17 24.95 -4.01 0.51
CA HIS A 17 25.66 -2.95 1.25
C HIS A 17 26.79 -3.50 2.12
N ARG A 18 27.21 -4.74 1.86
CA ARG A 18 28.19 -5.49 2.66
C ARG A 18 29.50 -4.74 2.88
N GLU A 19 30.08 -4.16 1.83
CA GLU A 19 31.35 -3.43 1.96
C GLU A 19 31.24 -2.18 2.85
N ARG A 20 30.10 -1.48 2.84
CA ARG A 20 29.85 -0.30 3.68
C ARG A 20 29.60 -0.70 5.14
N ILE A 21 28.86 -1.80 5.34
CA ILE A 21 28.58 -2.37 6.67
C ILE A 21 29.88 -2.87 7.32
N GLU A 22 30.73 -3.58 6.55
CA GLU A 22 32.00 -4.13 7.04
C GLU A 22 33.06 -3.05 7.34
N ARG A 23 32.94 -1.85 6.76
CA ARG A 23 33.82 -0.69 7.05
C ARG A 23 33.41 0.11 8.28
N GLY A 24 32.30 -0.23 8.93
CA GLY A 24 31.85 0.48 10.14
C GLY A 24 31.23 1.86 9.86
N ASP A 25 30.87 2.16 8.61
CA ASP A 25 30.06 3.35 8.26
C ASP A 25 28.62 3.13 8.71
N SER A 26 28.40 3.16 10.02
CA SER A 26 27.13 2.87 10.66
C SER A 26 26.17 4.05 10.59
N VAL A 27 25.72 4.43 9.40
CA VAL A 27 24.38 5.04 9.21
C VAL A 27 23.89 4.70 7.80
N LEU A 28 23.23 3.55 7.65
CA LEU A 28 22.34 3.34 6.50
C LEU A 28 21.15 4.27 6.71
N GLN A 29 20.88 5.18 5.77
CA GLN A 29 19.76 6.10 5.90
C GLN A 29 18.47 5.41 5.47
N GLU A 30 17.34 5.77 6.09
CA GLU A 30 16.01 5.23 5.75
C GLU A 30 15.68 5.43 4.24
N SER A 31 16.26 6.45 3.61
CA SER A 31 16.17 6.71 2.17
C SER A 31 16.76 5.59 1.30
N ASP A 32 17.87 4.97 1.70
CA ASP A 32 18.51 3.85 1.00
C ASP A 32 17.59 2.61 0.97
N LEU A 33 16.66 2.54 1.92
CA LEU A 33 15.73 1.43 2.13
C LEU A 33 14.32 1.67 1.58
N SER A 34 13.99 2.91 1.26
CA SER A 34 12.65 3.34 0.90
C SER A 34 12.03 2.54 -0.26
N GLY A 35 12.82 2.26 -1.31
CA GLY A 35 12.36 1.48 -2.47
C GLY A 35 12.11 -0.01 -2.16
N TYR A 36 12.91 -0.61 -1.27
CA TYR A 36 12.70 -1.99 -0.83
C TYR A 36 11.45 -2.09 0.05
N PHE A 37 11.32 -1.21 1.05
CA PHE A 37 10.16 -1.21 1.94
C PHE A 37 8.87 -0.86 1.21
N GLY A 38 8.90 0.04 0.22
CA GLY A 38 7.76 0.32 -0.65
C GLY A 38 7.20 -0.95 -1.29
N LYS A 39 8.05 -1.71 -2.00
CA LYS A 39 7.65 -2.98 -2.63
C LYS A 39 7.17 -4.03 -1.64
N ARG A 40 7.85 -4.16 -0.49
CA ARG A 40 7.42 -5.11 0.55
C ARG A 40 6.08 -4.70 1.17
N PHE A 41 5.84 -3.40 1.30
CA PHE A 41 4.56 -2.88 1.79
C PHE A 41 3.43 -3.13 0.80
N GLU A 42 3.64 -2.88 -0.49
CA GLU A 42 2.67 -3.21 -1.56
C GLU A 42 2.27 -4.70 -1.51
N ILE A 43 3.26 -5.60 -1.42
CA ILE A 43 3.02 -7.05 -1.31
C ILE A 43 2.24 -7.38 -0.04
N LEU A 44 2.65 -6.85 1.11
CA LEU A 44 1.97 -7.08 2.39
C LEU A 44 0.52 -6.60 2.37
N VAL A 45 0.27 -5.43 1.78
CA VAL A 45 -1.08 -4.89 1.65
C VAL A 45 -1.94 -5.80 0.79
N ARG A 46 -1.46 -6.17 -0.39
CA ARG A 46 -2.23 -6.98 -1.34
C ARG A 46 -2.49 -8.40 -0.85
N ASP A 47 -1.48 -9.05 -0.28
CA ASP A 47 -1.54 -10.48 0.01
C ASP A 47 -2.16 -10.75 1.40
N ASP A 48 -2.21 -9.75 2.30
CA ASP A 48 -2.65 -9.93 3.68
C ASP A 48 -3.59 -8.79 4.14
N LEU A 49 -3.10 -7.56 4.27
CA LEU A 49 -3.82 -6.50 4.98
C LEU A 49 -5.13 -6.09 4.31
N PHE A 50 -5.23 -6.17 2.98
CA PHE A 50 -6.43 -5.80 2.24
C PHE A 50 -7.65 -6.59 2.71
N ASN A 51 -7.49 -7.88 3.04
CA ASN A 51 -8.58 -8.74 3.51
C ASN A 51 -9.16 -8.31 4.87
N HIS A 52 -8.43 -7.51 5.63
CA HIS A 52 -8.91 -6.95 6.90
C HIS A 52 -9.70 -5.65 6.72
N ILE A 53 -9.69 -5.05 5.53
CA ILE A 53 -10.49 -3.85 5.24
C ILE A 53 -11.92 -4.29 4.91
N PRO A 54 -12.97 -3.77 5.59
CA PRO A 54 -14.35 -4.21 5.38
C PRO A 54 -14.82 -4.11 3.91
N ALA A 55 -14.32 -3.12 3.17
CA ALA A 55 -14.61 -2.95 1.76
C ALA A 55 -14.14 -4.13 0.88
N SER A 56 -13.13 -4.89 1.29
CA SER A 56 -12.58 -6.02 0.53
C SER A 56 -13.61 -7.12 0.27
N ASN A 57 -14.57 -7.32 1.18
CA ASN A 57 -15.63 -8.32 1.07
C ASN A 57 -16.53 -8.13 -0.16
N ARG A 58 -16.48 -6.97 -0.80
CA ARG A 58 -17.23 -6.68 -2.03
C ARG A 58 -16.60 -7.30 -3.28
N PHE A 59 -15.34 -7.75 -3.24
CA PHE A 59 -14.59 -8.09 -4.45
C PHE A 59 -14.24 -9.59 -4.51
N ASP A 60 -14.34 -10.19 -5.70
CA ASP A 60 -14.07 -11.61 -5.94
C ASP A 60 -12.69 -11.88 -6.59
N ARG A 61 -12.01 -10.83 -7.05
CA ARG A 61 -10.67 -10.90 -7.63
C ARG A 61 -9.84 -9.72 -7.16
N ILE A 62 -8.56 -9.99 -6.88
CA ILE A 62 -7.55 -8.98 -6.56
C ILE A 62 -6.28 -9.24 -7.37
N GLY A 63 -5.55 -8.18 -7.72
CA GLY A 63 -4.27 -8.27 -8.39
C GLY A 63 -3.64 -6.92 -8.63
N THR A 64 -2.47 -6.88 -9.26
CA THR A 64 -1.85 -5.64 -9.78
C THR A 64 -2.28 -5.41 -11.22
N TRP A 65 -2.25 -4.16 -11.67
CA TRP A 65 -2.45 -3.85 -13.09
C TRP A 65 -1.26 -3.08 -13.66
N TRP A 66 -0.83 -3.46 -14.86
CA TRP A 66 0.31 -2.86 -15.55
C TRP A 66 -0.01 -2.61 -17.02
N HIS A 67 0.31 -1.41 -17.51
CA HIS A 67 0.27 -1.09 -18.92
C HIS A 67 1.32 -0.03 -19.26
N ARG A 68 2.29 -0.40 -20.11
CA ARG A 68 3.43 0.45 -20.49
C ARG A 68 4.21 0.92 -19.25
N ASP A 69 4.15 2.22 -18.97
CA ASP A 69 4.81 2.92 -17.88
C ASP A 69 3.92 3.09 -16.64
N LYS A 70 2.69 2.53 -16.66
CA LYS A 70 1.70 2.70 -15.59
C LYS A 70 1.50 1.41 -14.82
N GLU A 71 1.47 1.56 -13.50
CA GLU A 71 1.17 0.51 -12.54
C GLU A 71 0.03 0.97 -11.63
N ILE A 72 -0.86 0.06 -11.25
CA ILE A 72 -1.74 0.22 -10.09
C ILE A 72 -1.46 -0.94 -9.13
N ASP A 73 -1.03 -0.60 -7.92
CA ASP A 73 -0.49 -1.53 -6.92
C ASP A 73 -1.51 -2.61 -6.54
N LEU A 74 -2.80 -2.22 -6.44
CA LEU A 74 -3.89 -3.16 -6.21
C LEU A 74 -5.15 -2.74 -6.96
N VAL A 75 -5.71 -3.68 -7.70
CA VAL A 75 -7.00 -3.62 -8.37
C VAL A 75 -7.87 -4.76 -7.83
N ALA A 76 -9.03 -4.42 -7.29
CA ALA A 76 -10.03 -5.36 -6.81
C ALA A 76 -11.29 -5.28 -7.67
N LEU A 77 -11.82 -6.42 -8.10
CA LEU A 77 -12.95 -6.52 -9.03
C LEU A 77 -14.07 -7.35 -8.43
N ASN A 78 -15.30 -6.92 -8.67
CA ASN A 78 -16.49 -7.75 -8.58
C ASN A 78 -17.07 -7.93 -9.98
N ARG A 79 -17.13 -9.17 -10.46
CA ARG A 79 -17.62 -9.47 -11.81
C ARG A 79 -19.13 -9.39 -11.92
N ASP A 80 -19.85 -9.71 -10.86
CA ASP A 80 -21.32 -9.74 -10.85
C ASP A 80 -21.90 -8.32 -10.75
N SER A 81 -21.41 -7.51 -9.81
CA SER A 81 -21.84 -6.12 -9.63
C SER A 81 -21.11 -5.13 -10.55
N ARG A 82 -20.05 -5.59 -11.24
CA ARG A 82 -19.18 -4.77 -12.10
C ARG A 82 -18.56 -3.59 -11.37
N GLU A 83 -18.22 -3.79 -10.09
CA GLU A 83 -17.49 -2.82 -9.28
C GLU A 83 -15.98 -3.03 -9.43
N ILE A 84 -15.23 -1.93 -9.42
CA ILE A 84 -13.76 -1.93 -9.43
C ILE A 84 -13.24 -0.97 -8.37
N LEU A 85 -12.24 -1.40 -7.62
CA LEU A 85 -11.52 -0.59 -6.65
C LEU A 85 -10.05 -0.56 -7.02
N PHE A 86 -9.52 0.65 -7.16
CA PHE A 86 -8.12 0.91 -7.40
C PHE A 86 -7.46 1.42 -6.13
N ILE A 87 -6.29 0.90 -5.78
CA ILE A 87 -5.56 1.30 -4.59
C ILE A 87 -4.09 1.56 -4.94
N GLU A 88 -3.57 2.67 -4.41
CA GLU A 88 -2.15 2.95 -4.34
C GLU A 88 -1.62 2.67 -2.93
N CYS A 89 -0.44 2.09 -2.83
CA CYS A 89 0.28 1.86 -1.58
C CYS A 89 1.49 2.80 -1.48
N LYS A 90 1.69 3.41 -0.30
CA LYS A 90 2.83 4.30 -0.05
C LYS A 90 3.44 4.04 1.33
N TRP A 91 4.67 3.53 1.35
CA TRP A 91 5.47 3.45 2.58
C TRP A 91 6.02 4.82 2.97
N LYS A 92 5.12 5.75 3.34
CA LYS A 92 5.45 7.14 3.69
C LYS A 92 4.39 7.73 4.63
N THR A 93 4.81 8.66 5.49
CA THR A 93 3.89 9.59 6.16
C THR A 93 3.51 10.71 5.20
N MET A 94 2.22 10.90 4.97
CA MET A 94 1.70 11.77 3.92
C MET A 94 0.90 12.94 4.49
N SER A 95 1.13 14.13 3.96
CA SER A 95 0.23 15.26 4.17
C SER A 95 -1.08 15.05 3.40
N PHE A 96 -2.16 15.72 3.80
CA PHE A 96 -3.41 15.73 3.05
C PHE A 96 -3.20 16.09 1.56
N ARG A 97 -2.35 17.08 1.29
CA ARG A 97 -2.03 17.53 -0.07
C ARG A 97 -1.32 16.45 -0.89
N ASP A 98 -0.35 15.76 -0.29
CA ASP A 98 0.37 14.66 -0.95
C ASP A 98 -0.59 13.49 -1.22
N ALA A 99 -1.41 13.11 -0.25
CA ALA A 99 -2.39 12.04 -0.37
C ALA A 99 -3.39 12.33 -1.51
N LYS A 100 -3.97 13.53 -1.53
CA LYS A 100 -4.87 13.98 -2.59
C LYS A 100 -4.20 13.96 -3.98
N ARG A 101 -2.91 14.32 -4.05
CA ARG A 101 -2.15 14.26 -5.31
C ARG A 101 -1.99 12.81 -5.79
N GLU A 102 -1.65 11.87 -4.91
CA GLU A 102 -1.51 10.47 -5.31
C GLU A 102 -2.86 9.85 -5.71
N LEU A 103 -3.96 10.19 -5.02
CA LEU A 103 -5.31 9.78 -5.43
C LEU A 103 -5.69 10.30 -6.82
N GLY A 104 -5.42 11.58 -7.13
CA GLY A 104 -5.67 12.13 -8.46
C GLY A 104 -4.80 11.47 -9.56
N ARG A 105 -3.57 11.06 -9.23
CA ARG A 105 -2.74 10.27 -10.15
C ARG A 105 -3.32 8.88 -10.37
N LEU A 106 -3.81 8.24 -9.31
CA LEU A 106 -4.45 6.93 -9.37
C LEU A 106 -5.70 6.97 -10.27
N GLU A 107 -6.55 7.98 -10.12
CA GLU A 107 -7.68 8.23 -11.01
C GLU A 107 -7.24 8.33 -12.46
N GLY A 108 -6.22 9.16 -12.75
CA GLY A 108 -5.67 9.29 -14.11
C GLY A 108 -5.09 7.98 -14.68
N LYS A 109 -4.45 7.14 -13.85
CA LYS A 109 -3.98 5.81 -14.27
C LYS A 109 -5.15 4.88 -14.60
N SER A 110 -6.24 4.96 -13.84
CA SER A 110 -7.41 4.09 -13.99
C SER A 110 -8.15 4.27 -15.33
N GLU A 111 -7.99 5.41 -15.99
CA GLU A 111 -8.59 5.67 -17.31
C GLU A 111 -8.00 4.80 -18.41
N HIS A 112 -6.85 4.17 -18.17
CA HIS A 112 -6.23 3.22 -19.09
C HIS A 112 -6.66 1.77 -18.85
N VAL A 113 -7.45 1.50 -17.80
CA VAL A 113 -7.93 0.17 -17.46
C VAL A 113 -9.19 -0.13 -18.28
N LEU A 114 -9.05 -1.04 -19.24
CA LEU A 114 -10.15 -1.45 -20.13
C LEU A 114 -11.03 -2.51 -19.44
N TRP A 115 -11.85 -2.06 -18.49
CA TRP A 115 -12.84 -2.89 -17.80
C TRP A 115 -14.19 -2.18 -17.75
N ASP A 116 -15.26 -2.90 -18.06
CA ASP A 116 -16.62 -2.34 -18.12
C ASP A 116 -17.25 -2.26 -16.72
N SER A 117 -16.87 -1.23 -15.96
CA SER A 117 -17.33 -1.01 -14.57
C SER A 117 -18.56 -0.11 -14.49
N ASN A 118 -19.51 -0.46 -13.62
CA ASN A 118 -20.61 0.42 -13.23
C ASN A 118 -20.22 1.42 -12.14
N ARG A 119 -19.17 1.10 -11.36
CA ARG A 119 -18.68 1.92 -10.26
C ARG A 119 -17.18 1.74 -10.10
N LYS A 120 -16.46 2.86 -10.04
CA LYS A 120 -15.04 2.94 -9.71
C LYS A 120 -14.88 3.55 -8.33
N ASP A 121 -14.27 2.83 -7.41
CA ASP A 121 -13.83 3.36 -6.12
C ASP A 121 -12.29 3.53 -6.13
N PHE A 122 -11.78 4.47 -5.35
CA PHE A 122 -10.36 4.81 -5.28
C PHE A 122 -9.88 4.80 -3.85
N GLY A 123 -8.67 4.28 -3.63
CA GLY A 123 -8.09 4.17 -2.30
C GLY A 123 -6.60 4.46 -2.23
N LEU A 124 -6.17 4.79 -1.01
CA LEU A 124 -4.78 5.04 -0.68
C LEU A 124 -4.48 4.35 0.65
N ILE A 125 -3.45 3.52 0.64
CA ILE A 125 -2.95 2.84 1.84
C ILE A 125 -1.53 3.34 2.11
N ALA A 126 -1.29 3.90 3.30
CA ALA A 126 0.02 4.46 3.63
C ALA A 126 0.49 4.18 5.06
N LYS A 127 1.70 4.63 5.41
CA LYS A 127 2.24 4.51 6.78
C LYS A 127 1.39 5.35 7.77
N SER A 128 1.07 6.58 7.38
CA SER A 128 0.23 7.54 8.10
C SER A 128 -0.24 8.63 7.15
N ILE A 129 -1.47 9.14 7.32
CA ILE A 129 -2.06 10.16 6.46
C ILE A 129 -2.70 11.25 7.32
N ASP A 130 -2.21 12.48 7.18
CA ASP A 130 -2.81 13.65 7.81
C ASP A 130 -4.19 13.95 7.22
N LYS A 131 -5.15 14.28 8.08
CA LYS A 131 -6.57 14.53 7.74
C LYS A 131 -7.20 13.45 6.85
N LYS A 132 -6.97 12.17 7.20
CA LYS A 132 -7.54 11.03 6.48
C LYS A 132 -9.06 11.02 6.46
N GLU A 133 -9.73 11.54 7.50
CA GLU A 133 -11.19 11.64 7.52
C GLU A 133 -11.73 12.58 6.44
N ASP A 134 -11.11 13.75 6.22
CA ASP A 134 -11.49 14.67 5.13
C ASP A 134 -11.42 13.98 3.75
N LEU A 135 -10.46 13.07 3.54
CA LEU A 135 -10.37 12.29 2.31
C LEU A 135 -11.46 11.21 2.23
N ARG A 136 -11.81 10.58 3.36
CA ARG A 136 -12.91 9.61 3.43
C ARG A 136 -14.27 10.26 3.15
N GLU A 137 -14.48 11.49 3.63
CA GLU A 137 -15.67 12.29 3.34
C GLU A 137 -15.81 12.62 1.85
N LEU A 138 -14.69 12.72 1.12
CA LEU A 138 -14.67 12.85 -0.34
C LEU A 138 -14.96 11.54 -1.09
N GLY A 139 -15.18 10.43 -0.38
CA GLY A 139 -15.53 9.13 -0.94
C GLY A 139 -14.34 8.19 -1.18
N TYR A 140 -13.12 8.57 -0.77
CA TYR A 140 -11.93 7.73 -0.93
C TYR A 140 -11.82 6.66 0.17
N LEU A 141 -11.38 5.46 -0.22
CA LEU A 141 -10.96 4.43 0.73
C LEU A 141 -9.54 4.73 1.23
N VAL A 142 -9.43 5.43 2.35
CA VAL A 142 -8.14 5.81 2.93
C VAL A 142 -7.86 5.03 4.21
N VAL A 143 -6.73 4.32 4.24
CA VAL A 143 -6.34 3.47 5.37
C VAL A 143 -4.85 3.67 5.68
N ASP A 144 -4.51 3.76 6.96
CA ASP A 144 -3.13 3.74 7.43
C ASP A 144 -2.84 2.63 8.44
N LEU A 145 -1.62 2.59 8.97
CA LEU A 145 -1.22 1.55 9.93
C LEU A 145 -1.99 1.61 11.26
N GLU A 146 -2.50 2.79 11.65
CA GLU A 146 -3.32 2.92 12.86
C GLU A 146 -4.68 2.24 12.66
N ASP A 147 -5.26 2.39 11.47
CA ASP A 147 -6.51 1.69 11.12
C ASP A 147 -6.31 0.18 11.15
N PHE A 148 -5.21 -0.34 10.59
CA PHE A 148 -4.93 -1.79 10.63
C PHE A 148 -4.75 -2.35 12.04
N ARG A 149 -4.19 -1.57 12.98
CA ARG A 149 -4.13 -1.99 14.41
C ARG A 149 -5.53 -2.19 15.00
N SER A 150 -6.52 -1.44 14.52
CA SER A 150 -7.90 -1.55 14.97
C SER A 150 -8.68 -2.65 14.24
N LEU A 151 -8.31 -2.95 13.00
CA LEU A 151 -8.96 -3.96 12.16
C LEU A 151 -8.46 -5.39 12.39
N ILE A 152 -7.23 -5.56 12.90
CA ILE A 152 -6.61 -6.86 13.12
C ILE A 152 -6.75 -7.27 14.60
N PRO A 153 -7.50 -8.33 14.94
CA PRO A 153 -7.62 -8.82 16.30
C PRO A 153 -6.27 -9.23 16.89
N GLY A 154 -5.95 -8.78 18.11
CA GLY A 154 -4.77 -9.23 18.85
C GLY A 154 -3.48 -8.42 18.65
N VAL A 155 -3.49 -7.33 17.87
CA VAL A 155 -2.37 -6.38 17.83
C VAL A 155 -2.41 -5.48 19.08
N PRO A 156 -1.38 -5.45 19.94
CA PRO A 156 -1.38 -4.61 21.14
C PRO A 156 -1.46 -3.13 20.78
N ARG A 157 -2.34 -2.38 21.44
CA ARG A 157 -2.30 -0.91 21.39
C ARG A 157 -1.07 -0.45 22.17
N THR A 158 -0.15 0.27 21.54
CA THR A 158 0.94 0.93 22.27
C THR A 158 0.34 1.90 23.28
N PRO A 159 0.76 1.88 24.56
CA PRO A 159 0.30 2.87 25.52
C PRO A 159 0.71 4.26 25.06
N GLU A 160 -0.22 5.21 25.13
CA GLU A 160 0.05 6.63 24.92
C GLU A 160 1.11 7.07 25.94
N THR A 161 2.24 7.59 25.44
CA THR A 161 3.30 8.23 26.24
C THR A 161 2.95 9.67 26.58
#